data_AF-A0AAD9IUJ6-F1
#
_entry.id   AF-A0AAD9IUJ6-F1
#
_cell.length_a   1.000
_cell.length_b   1.000
_cell.length_c   1.000
_cell.angle_alpha   90.00
_cell.angle_beta   90.00
_cell.angle_gamma   90.00
#
_symmetry.space_group_name_H-M   'P 1'
#
loop_
_entity.id
_entity.type
_entity.pdbx_description
1 polymer ?
#
loop_
_entity_poly.entity_id
_entity_poly.type
_entity_poly.pdbx_seq_one_letter_code
_entity_poly.pdbx_strand_id
1 'polypeptide(L)'
;MDLLNIESHKHTVELLNNMFASSLIPTINKPTRITHSTATLIDNIYVKFNYFHTKVKSAIPMTDISDHLPAFCFISYNKPYIRTNQKPLTFEKK
;
A
#
# COMPACT_ATOMS: atom_id res chain seq x y z
N MET A 1 12.27 -8.99 0.69
CA MET A 1 12.58 -7.77 -0.09
C MET A 1 12.31 -6.58 0.79
N ASP A 2 13.28 -6.20 1.60
CA ASP A 2 13.14 -5.09 2.54
C ASP A 2 13.46 -3.77 1.83
N LEU A 3 12.46 -2.88 1.67
CA LEU A 3 12.64 -1.59 1.00
C LEU A 3 13.51 -0.61 1.79
N LEU A 4 13.76 -0.84 3.08
CA LEU A 4 14.73 -0.04 3.84
C LEU A 4 16.18 -0.45 3.54
N ASN A 5 16.37 -1.60 2.92
CA ASN A 5 17.67 -2.17 2.61
C ASN A 5 17.93 -2.25 1.09
N ILE A 6 17.55 -1.20 0.37
CA ILE A 6 17.74 -1.12 -1.10
C ILE A 6 19.21 -1.09 -1.50
N GLU A 7 20.10 -0.56 -0.66
CA GLU A 7 21.52 -0.40 -1.02
C GLU A 7 22.29 -1.73 -1.04
N SER A 8 21.89 -2.70 -0.21
CA SER A 8 22.62 -3.98 -0.11
C SER A 8 21.89 -5.16 -0.76
N HIS A 9 20.61 -5.02 -1.11
CA HIS A 9 19.80 -6.13 -1.62
C HIS A 9 19.34 -5.91 -3.07
N LYS A 10 20.12 -6.42 -4.02
CA LYS A 10 19.89 -6.29 -5.47
C LYS A 10 18.45 -6.60 -5.90
N HIS A 11 17.87 -7.68 -5.39
CA HIS A 11 16.52 -8.08 -5.78
C HIS A 11 15.43 -7.10 -5.30
N THR A 12 15.66 -6.41 -4.17
CA THR A 12 14.75 -5.35 -3.71
C THR A 12 14.76 -4.17 -4.70
N VAL A 13 15.95 -3.80 -5.20
CA VAL A 13 16.11 -2.75 -6.20
C VAL A 13 15.46 -3.13 -7.53
N GLU A 14 15.65 -4.36 -7.98
CA GLU A 14 14.99 -4.87 -9.20
C GLU A 14 13.47 -4.82 -9.08
N LEU A 15 12.90 -5.26 -7.95
CA LEU A 15 11.46 -5.13 -7.69
C LEU A 15 11.00 -3.67 -7.77
N LEU A 16 11.68 -2.78 -7.06
CA LEU A 16 11.33 -1.35 -7.03
C LEU A 16 11.38 -0.73 -8.43
N ASN A 17 12.42 -1.03 -9.20
CA ASN A 17 12.59 -0.57 -10.57
C ASN A 17 11.49 -1.11 -11.49
N ASN A 18 11.12 -2.40 -11.37
CA ASN A 18 10.04 -3.00 -12.16
C ASN A 18 8.68 -2.35 -11.86
N MET A 19 8.43 -2.02 -10.60
CA MET A 19 7.22 -1.30 -10.19
C MET A 19 7.22 0.13 -10.77
N PHE A 20 8.32 0.86 -10.65
CA PHE A 20 8.44 2.20 -11.24
C PHE A 20 8.31 2.20 -12.76
N ALA A 21 8.91 1.23 -13.46
CA ALA A 21 8.74 1.06 -14.90
C ALA A 21 7.26 0.85 -15.30
N SER A 22 6.46 0.31 -14.39
CA SER A 22 5.01 0.12 -14.55
C SER A 22 4.16 1.30 -14.05
N SER A 23 4.80 2.44 -13.73
CA SER A 23 4.15 3.62 -13.11
C SER A 23 3.46 3.31 -11.78
N LEU A 24 3.96 2.31 -11.04
CA LEU A 24 3.51 1.92 -9.71
C LEU A 24 4.45 2.52 -8.66
N ILE A 25 3.89 3.33 -7.76
CA ILE A 25 4.65 4.05 -6.72
C ILE A 25 4.35 3.42 -5.36
N PRO A 26 5.37 3.06 -4.56
CA PRO A 26 5.15 2.58 -3.20
C PRO A 26 4.57 3.69 -2.33
N THR A 27 3.61 3.34 -1.47
CA THR A 27 2.94 4.32 -0.59
C THR A 27 3.35 4.22 0.87
N ILE A 28 4.01 3.13 1.26
CA ILE A 28 4.52 2.90 2.62
C ILE A 28 6.03 3.11 2.60
N ASN A 29 6.54 3.90 3.55
CA ASN A 29 7.97 4.22 3.67
C ASN A 29 8.50 4.04 5.11
N LYS A 30 7.74 3.34 5.96
CA LYS A 30 8.07 3.04 7.35
C LYS A 30 8.03 1.53 7.56
N PRO A 31 8.80 0.98 8.52
CA PRO A 31 8.79 -0.46 8.80
C PRO A 31 7.38 -0.98 9.06
N THR A 32 7.06 -2.14 8.47
CA THR A 32 5.80 -2.86 8.68
C THR A 32 6.01 -4.08 9.57
N ARG A 33 7.26 -4.52 9.77
CA ARG A 33 7.60 -5.54 10.75
C ARG A 33 8.62 -5.01 11.74
N ILE A 34 8.26 -5.02 13.02
CA ILE A 34 9.08 -4.55 14.14
C ILE A 34 9.26 -5.71 15.12
N THR A 35 10.51 -6.12 15.30
CA THR A 35 10.90 -7.11 16.30
C THR A 35 11.70 -6.41 17.41
N HIS A 36 12.16 -7.17 18.42
CA HIS A 36 13.01 -6.62 19.47
C HIS A 36 14.32 -5.99 18.93
N SER A 37 14.86 -6.50 17.82
CA SER A 37 16.20 -6.12 17.34
C SER A 37 16.22 -5.52 15.94
N THR A 38 15.12 -5.58 15.19
CA THR A 38 15.08 -5.14 13.80
C THR A 38 13.76 -4.47 13.45
N ALA A 39 13.81 -3.56 12.48
CA ALA A 39 12.64 -2.95 11.86
C ALA A 39 12.82 -3.03 10.34
N THR A 40 11.90 -3.70 9.65
CA THR A 40 12.00 -3.99 8.21
C THR A 40 10.72 -3.57 7.49
N LEU A 41 10.83 -3.11 6.24
CA LEU A 41 9.70 -2.76 5.38
C LEU A 41 9.53 -3.85 4.31
N ILE A 42 8.72 -4.85 4.64
CA ILE A 42 8.49 -6.02 3.78
C ILE A 42 7.09 -6.04 3.16
N ASP A 43 6.18 -5.19 3.62
CA ASP A 43 4.81 -5.07 3.11
C ASP A 43 4.64 -3.78 2.34
N ASN A 44 4.36 -3.92 1.05
CA ASN A 44 4.38 -2.81 0.12
C ASN A 44 3.01 -2.67 -0.54
N ILE A 45 2.40 -1.48 -0.39
CA ILE A 45 1.20 -1.10 -1.15
C ILE A 45 1.64 -0.16 -2.26
N TYR A 46 1.50 -0.61 -3.50
CA TYR A 46 1.79 0.18 -4.70
C TYR A 46 0.51 0.75 -5.30
N VAL A 47 0.57 2.01 -5.73
CA VAL A 47 -0.53 2.67 -6.45
C VAL A 47 -0.07 3.08 -7.83
N LYS A 48 -0.95 2.91 -8.82
CA LYS A 48 -0.69 3.43 -10.16
C LYS A 48 -0.80 4.95 -10.14
N PHE A 49 0.23 5.63 -10.62
CA PHE A 49 0.17 7.06 -10.84
C PHE A 49 -0.89 7.35 -11.90
N ASN A 50 -1.93 8.10 -11.53
CA ASN A 50 -3.05 8.43 -12.39
C ASN A 50 -3.57 9.83 -12.05
N TYR A 51 -3.82 10.66 -13.06
CA TYR A 51 -4.38 12.00 -12.93
C TYR A 51 -5.74 12.05 -12.21
N PHE A 52 -6.50 10.94 -12.18
CA PHE A 52 -7.78 10.87 -11.47
C PHE A 52 -7.65 10.72 -9.94
N HIS A 53 -6.47 10.35 -9.44
CA HIS A 53 -6.22 10.30 -8.00
C HIS A 53 -5.92 11.70 -7.51
N THR A 54 -6.75 12.24 -6.62
CA THR A 54 -6.49 13.57 -6.04
C THR A 54 -5.52 13.53 -4.90
N LYS A 55 -5.64 12.49 -4.07
CA LYS A 55 -4.89 12.32 -2.84
C LYS A 55 -4.74 10.83 -2.57
N VAL A 56 -3.51 10.40 -2.41
CA VAL A 56 -3.16 9.10 -1.85
C VAL A 56 -2.53 9.36 -0.49
N LYS A 57 -3.03 8.70 0.55
CA LYS A 57 -2.47 8.76 1.91
C LYS A 57 -2.33 7.35 2.44
N SER A 58 -1.22 7.06 3.10
CA SER A 58 -1.03 5.75 3.72
C SER A 58 -0.65 5.89 5.18
N ALA A 59 -0.93 4.84 5.95
CA ALA A 59 -0.68 4.80 7.38
C ALA A 59 -0.36 3.37 7.84
N ILE A 60 0.44 3.29 8.89
CA ILE A 60 0.74 2.06 9.64
C ILE A 60 0.24 2.31 11.07
N PRO A 61 -0.87 1.70 11.51
CA PRO A 61 -1.28 1.78 12.90
C PRO A 61 -0.34 0.94 13.75
N MET A 62 0.05 1.49 14.89
CA MET A 62 0.80 0.74 15.90
C MET A 62 -0.18 -0.13 16.69
N THR A 63 0.07 -1.43 16.71
CA THR A 63 -0.73 -2.43 17.44
C THR A 63 0.22 -3.44 18.09
N ASP A 64 -0.15 -3.97 19.25
CA ASP A 64 0.64 -4.94 20.04
C ASP A 64 0.24 -6.41 19.80
N ILE A 65 -0.51 -6.67 18.72
CA ILE A 65 -1.06 -8.00 18.42
C ILE A 65 -0.02 -8.92 17.77
N SER A 66 0.92 -8.37 17.01
CA SER A 66 1.92 -9.11 16.23
C SER A 66 3.18 -8.26 16.01
N ASP A 67 4.31 -8.91 15.69
CA ASP A 67 5.52 -8.23 15.20
C ASP A 67 5.30 -7.59 13.81
N HIS A 68 4.21 -7.97 13.15
CA HIS A 68 3.77 -7.42 11.89
C HIS A 68 2.64 -6.40 12.09
N LEU A 69 2.89 -5.16 11.70
CA LEU A 69 1.95 -4.06 11.71
C LEU A 69 1.07 -4.08 10.47
N PRO A 70 -0.22 -3.70 10.58
CA PRO A 70 -1.08 -3.57 9.41
C PRO A 70 -0.72 -2.29 8.61
N ALA A 71 -0.98 -2.31 7.30
CA ALA A 71 -0.76 -1.16 6.42
C ALA A 71 -2.05 -0.78 5.70
N PHE A 72 -2.35 0.53 5.65
CA PHE A 72 -3.55 1.07 5.01
C PHE A 72 -3.18 2.12 3.98
N CYS A 73 -3.98 2.21 2.92
CA CYS A 73 -3.89 3.21 1.86
C CYS A 73 -5.29 3.77 1.55
N PHE A 74 -5.44 5.08 1.67
CA PHE A 74 -6.62 5.84 1.30
C PHE A 74 -6.39 6.50 -0.06
N ILE A 75 -7.27 6.20 -1.01
CA ILE A 75 -7.23 6.77 -2.36
C ILE A 75 -8.51 7.56 -2.58
N SER A 76 -8.36 8.87 -2.80
CA SER A 76 -9.47 9.73 -3.18
C SER A 76 -9.50 9.92 -4.69
N TYR A 77 -10.67 9.69 -5.29
CA TYR A 77 -10.90 9.84 -6.72
C TYR A 77 -11.69 11.11 -7.00
N ASN A 78 -11.18 11.95 -7.91
CA ASN A 78 -11.98 13.01 -8.54
C ASN A 78 -12.78 12.45 -9.71
N LYS A 79 -13.57 11.41 -9.47
CA LYS A 79 -14.60 11.00 -10.43
C LYS A 79 -15.93 11.57 -9.96
N PRO A 80 -16.69 12.25 -10.83
CA PRO A 80 -18.06 12.58 -10.50
C PRO A 80 -18.78 11.27 -10.17
N TYR A 81 -19.46 11.25 -9.04
CA TYR A 81 -20.30 10.11 -8.67
C TYR A 81 -21.37 9.94 -9.76
N ILE A 82 -21.21 8.92 -10.60
CA ILE A 82 -22.24 8.52 -11.56
C ILE A 82 -23.22 7.67 -10.76
N ARG A 83 -24.41 8.19 -10.47
CA ARG A 83 -25.53 7.35 -9.99
C ARG A 83 -25.79 6.29 -11.04
N THR A 84 -25.31 5.07 -10.82
CA THR A 84 -25.84 3.92 -11.51
C THR A 84 -27.16 3.56 -10.81
N ASN A 85 -28.21 3.24 -11.56
CA ASN A 85 -29.45 2.69 -10.99
C ASN A 85 -29.25 1.25 -10.45
N GLN A 86 -28.00 0.84 -10.21
CA GLN A 86 -27.69 -0.48 -9.70
C GLN A 86 -27.98 -0.49 -8.19
N LYS A 87 -28.91 -1.36 -7.79
CA LYS A 87 -29.17 -1.62 -6.38
C LYS A 87 -27.87 -2.09 -5.72
N PRO A 88 -27.55 -1.63 -4.50
CA PRO A 88 -26.36 -2.10 -3.79
C PRO A 88 -26.41 -3.62 -3.62
N LEU A 89 -25.24 -4.26 -3.70
CA LEU A 89 -25.10 -5.67 -3.38
C LEU A 89 -25.57 -5.87 -1.94
N THR A 90 -26.67 -6.59 -1.77
CA THR A 90 -27.21 -6.96 -0.47
C THR A 90 -26.91 -8.43 -0.26
N PHE A 91 -26.37 -8.77 0.91
CA PHE A 91 -26.26 -10.16 1.32
C PHE A 91 -27.66 -10.61 1.75
N GLU A 92 -28.32 -11.41 0.93
CA GLU A 92 -29.55 -12.08 1.36
C GLU A 92 -29.19 -13.05 2.49
N LYS A 93 -29.85 -12.88 3.65
CA LYS A 93 -29.80 -13.91 4.70
C LYS A 93 -30.52 -15.14 4.14
N LYS A 94 -29.80 -16.24 3.99
CA LYS A 94 -30.39 -17.58 3.84
C LYS A 94 -31.21 -17.94 5.07
#